data_AF-A0A9D7BIH1-F1
#
_entry.id   AF-A0A9D7BIH1-F1
#
_cell.length_a   1.000
_cell.length_b   1.000
_cell.length_c   1.000
_cell.angle_alpha   90.00
_cell.angle_beta   90.00
_cell.angle_gamma   90.00
#
_symmetry.space_group_name_H-M   'P 1'
#
loop_
_entity.id
_entity.type
_entity.pdbx_description
1 polymer ?
#
loop_
_entity_poly.entity_id
_entity_poly.type
_entity_poly.pdbx_seq_one_letter_code
_entity_poly.pdbx_strand_id
1 'polypeptide(L)'
;MKTIILIILTIIALGCTRKNNVHIEDQDKIIVNKNYIFCNCVFQANKRLGIEQIDNNKKIKLDGSSEVYFINEGFSIDFDEEYEFVSNYLDSLENSGSFKSYNDNSLILAKCLALYNSEKLNRFVRKQIDLNDAIK
;
A
#
# COMPACT_ATOMS: atom_id res chain seq x y z
N MET A 1 19.22 -37.47 47.10
CA MET A 1 18.42 -36.24 47.15
C MET A 1 19.04 -35.20 46.23
N LYS A 2 18.27 -34.77 45.22
CA LYS A 2 18.43 -33.56 44.38
C LYS A 2 19.70 -33.43 43.53
N THR A 3 19.84 -34.38 42.61
CA THR A 3 20.52 -34.24 41.32
C THR A 3 19.71 -33.32 40.39
N ILE A 4 19.67 -32.00 40.63
CA ILE A 4 19.00 -31.04 39.72
C ILE A 4 19.75 -29.71 39.74
N ILE A 5 21.02 -29.70 39.36
CA ILE A 5 21.77 -28.46 39.10
C ILE A 5 22.71 -28.72 37.92
N LEU A 6 22.19 -29.01 36.72
CA LEU A 6 23.02 -28.93 35.50
C LEU A 6 22.27 -28.96 34.15
N ILE A 7 21.00 -28.54 34.08
CA ILE A 7 20.25 -28.57 32.79
C ILE A 7 19.63 -27.21 32.40
N ILE A 8 19.62 -26.21 33.28
CA ILE A 8 18.95 -24.91 33.01
C ILE A 8 19.95 -23.83 32.51
N LEU A 9 21.06 -24.23 31.89
CA LEU A 9 22.04 -23.27 31.33
C LEU A 9 22.33 -23.46 29.84
N THR A 10 21.70 -24.43 29.17
CA THR A 10 21.85 -24.65 27.72
C THR A 10 20.67 -24.15 26.88
N ILE A 11 19.59 -23.64 27.48
CA ILE A 11 18.42 -23.17 26.71
C ILE A 11 18.57 -21.71 26.23
N ILE A 12 19.55 -20.95 26.74
CA ILE A 12 19.73 -19.53 26.37
C ILE A 12 20.65 -19.37 25.14
N ALA A 13 21.35 -20.42 24.69
CA ALA A 13 22.24 -20.35 23.51
C ALA A 13 21.53 -20.62 22.17
N LEU A 14 20.22 -20.91 22.18
CA LEU A 14 19.35 -20.94 20.99
C LEU A 14 18.40 -19.74 20.94
N GLY A 15 18.73 -18.68 21.70
CA GLY A 15 18.11 -17.36 21.54
C GLY A 15 18.39 -16.82 20.14
N CYS A 16 17.52 -17.21 19.21
CA CYS A 16 17.27 -16.62 17.90
C CYS A 16 18.24 -15.52 17.46
N THR A 17 19.42 -15.89 16.98
CA THR A 17 20.01 -15.16 15.85
C THR A 17 19.33 -15.64 14.58
N ARG A 18 17.99 -15.54 14.53
CA ARG A 18 17.34 -15.33 13.24
C ARG A 18 17.77 -13.91 12.91
N LYS A 19 18.82 -13.77 12.08
CA LYS A 19 19.07 -12.50 11.39
C LYS A 19 17.70 -12.04 10.90
N ASN A 20 17.18 -10.96 11.44
CA ASN A 20 16.07 -10.23 10.85
C ASN A 20 16.61 -9.58 9.58
N ASN A 21 17.00 -10.40 8.60
CA ASN A 21 16.96 -10.05 7.20
C ASN A 21 15.50 -10.28 6.77
N VAL A 22 14.54 -9.67 7.49
CA VAL A 22 13.27 -9.35 6.84
C VAL A 22 13.67 -8.27 5.85
N HIS A 23 13.97 -8.73 4.63
CA HIS A 23 14.38 -8.01 3.45
C HIS A 23 14.15 -6.49 3.54
N ILE A 24 15.24 -5.73 3.69
CA ILE A 24 15.22 -4.27 3.48
C ILE A 24 14.63 -3.98 2.10
N GLU A 25 14.96 -4.82 1.11
CA GLU A 25 14.40 -4.80 -0.25
C GLU A 25 12.86 -4.90 -0.29
N ASP A 26 12.24 -5.77 0.53
CA ASP A 26 10.77 -5.92 0.53
C ASP A 26 10.08 -4.72 1.17
N GLN A 27 10.70 -4.08 2.15
CA GLN A 27 10.15 -2.86 2.74
C GLN A 27 10.20 -1.69 1.77
N ASP A 28 11.29 -1.54 1.03
CA ASP A 28 11.41 -0.50 0.00
C ASP A 28 10.41 -0.73 -1.14
N LYS A 29 10.24 -1.99 -1.60
CA LYS A 29 9.18 -2.39 -2.53
C LYS A 29 7.80 -2.00 -2.00
N ILE A 30 7.48 -2.33 -0.75
CA ILE A 30 6.19 -1.99 -0.15
C ILE A 30 5.95 -0.48 -0.16
N ILE A 31 6.94 0.32 0.23
CA ILE A 31 6.82 1.78 0.28
C ILE A 31 6.59 2.35 -1.14
N VAL A 32 7.38 1.92 -2.13
CA VAL A 32 7.24 2.34 -3.53
C VAL A 32 5.82 2.07 -4.05
N ASN A 33 5.33 0.84 -3.88
CA ASN A 33 4.02 0.46 -4.37
C ASN A 33 2.88 1.15 -3.60
N LYS A 34 3.01 1.37 -2.29
CA LYS A 34 2.03 2.14 -1.51
C LYS A 34 1.98 3.61 -1.93
N ASN A 35 3.12 4.22 -2.23
CA ASN A 35 3.19 5.61 -2.68
C ASN A 35 2.55 5.77 -4.06
N TYR A 36 2.78 4.82 -4.97
CA TYR A 36 2.08 4.76 -6.25
C TYR A 36 0.55 4.71 -6.05
N ILE A 37 0.06 3.77 -5.23
CA ILE A 37 -1.39 3.61 -4.98
C ILE A 37 -1.99 4.86 -4.30
N PHE A 38 -1.23 5.56 -3.46
CA PHE A 38 -1.68 6.82 -2.88
C PHE A 38 -1.90 7.89 -3.96
N CYS A 39 -0.94 8.08 -4.87
CA CYS A 39 -1.08 9.01 -5.99
C CYS A 39 -2.29 8.65 -6.87
N ASN A 40 -2.46 7.37 -7.19
CA ASN A 40 -3.61 6.91 -7.98
C ASN A 40 -4.94 7.06 -7.24
N CYS A 41 -4.98 6.84 -5.93
CA CYS A 41 -6.17 7.12 -5.12
C CYS A 41 -6.59 8.58 -5.23
N VAL A 42 -5.65 9.51 -5.11
CA VAL A 42 -5.94 10.95 -5.22
C VAL A 42 -6.48 11.28 -6.61
N PHE A 43 -5.86 10.73 -7.65
CA PHE A 43 -6.31 10.90 -9.02
C PHE A 43 -7.73 10.36 -9.26
N GLN A 44 -8.00 9.11 -8.87
CA GLN A 44 -9.32 8.50 -9.01
C GLN A 44 -10.40 9.24 -8.21
N ALA A 45 -10.07 9.71 -7.01
CA ALA A 45 -11.02 10.44 -6.19
C ALA A 45 -11.31 11.84 -6.77
N ASN A 46 -10.32 12.51 -7.37
CA ASN A 46 -10.55 13.76 -8.12
C ASN A 46 -11.42 13.54 -9.36
N LYS A 47 -11.19 12.43 -10.09
CA LYS A 47 -12.01 12.02 -11.25
C LYS A 47 -13.49 11.87 -10.87
N ARG A 48 -13.78 11.23 -9.74
CA ARG A 48 -15.15 11.08 -9.20
C ARG A 48 -15.84 12.43 -8.90
N LEU A 49 -15.08 13.47 -8.59
CA LEU A 49 -15.59 14.82 -8.37
C LEU A 49 -15.60 15.69 -9.64
N GLY A 50 -15.19 15.15 -10.79
CA GLY A 50 -15.06 15.92 -12.03
C GLY A 50 -13.92 16.94 -12.03
N ILE A 51 -12.92 16.78 -11.16
CA ILE A 51 -11.72 17.66 -11.02
C ILE A 51 -10.55 17.09 -11.85
N GLU A 52 -10.84 16.28 -12.86
CA GLU A 52 -9.82 15.65 -13.69
C GLU A 52 -9.10 16.66 -14.60
N GLN A 53 -7.78 16.51 -14.73
CA GLN A 53 -7.01 17.26 -15.71
C GLN A 53 -7.21 16.62 -17.09
N ILE A 54 -7.92 17.33 -17.95
CA ILE A 54 -8.14 16.93 -19.33
C ILE A 54 -7.04 17.57 -20.18
N ASP A 55 -6.34 16.78 -20.99
CA ASP A 55 -5.35 17.29 -21.92
C ASP A 55 -6.01 18.04 -23.10
N ASN A 56 -5.20 18.69 -23.94
CA ASN A 56 -5.69 19.43 -25.11
C ASN A 56 -6.45 18.54 -26.12
N ASN A 57 -6.32 17.22 -26.02
CA ASN A 57 -6.98 16.22 -26.87
C ASN A 57 -8.20 15.57 -26.19
N LYS A 58 -8.70 16.15 -25.09
CA LYS A 58 -9.81 15.62 -24.29
C LYS A 58 -9.53 14.26 -23.63
N LYS A 59 -8.26 13.89 -23.47
CA LYS A 59 -7.86 12.67 -22.76
C LYS A 59 -7.61 13.00 -21.30
N ILE A 60 -8.01 12.09 -20.42
CA ILE A 60 -7.68 12.21 -19.00
C ILE A 60 -6.16 12.08 -18.88
N LYS A 61 -5.51 13.12 -18.35
CA LYS A 61 -4.08 13.12 -18.10
C LYS A 61 -3.83 12.33 -16.83
N LEU A 62 -3.09 11.22 -16.92
CA LEU A 62 -2.59 10.52 -15.74
C LEU A 62 -1.77 11.50 -14.90
N ASP A 63 -1.88 11.42 -13.58
CA ASP A 63 -1.04 12.19 -12.70
C ASP A 63 0.40 11.69 -12.81
N GLY A 64 1.28 12.50 -13.41
CA GLY A 64 2.70 12.19 -13.55
C GLY A 64 3.40 11.89 -12.22
N SER A 65 2.80 12.28 -11.08
CA SER A 65 3.26 11.91 -9.74
C SER A 65 3.21 10.40 -9.48
N SER A 66 2.33 9.66 -10.16
CA SER A 66 2.27 8.19 -10.08
C SER A 66 3.29 7.52 -11.00
N GLU A 67 3.57 8.11 -12.17
CA GLU A 67 4.46 7.52 -13.18
C GLU A 67 5.93 7.47 -12.74
N VAL A 68 6.34 8.33 -11.79
CA VAL A 68 7.70 8.31 -11.23
C VAL A 68 8.06 6.98 -10.57
N TYR A 69 7.07 6.17 -10.20
CA TYR A 69 7.29 4.86 -9.60
C TYR A 69 7.49 3.75 -10.63
N PHE A 70 7.11 3.92 -11.88
CA PHE A 70 7.26 2.88 -12.92
C PHE A 70 8.72 2.53 -13.22
N ILE A 71 9.62 3.49 -13.00
CA ILE A 71 11.06 3.32 -13.21
C ILE A 71 11.80 2.80 -11.97
N ASN A 72 11.11 2.64 -10.83
CA ASN A 72 11.72 2.09 -9.63
C ASN A 72 11.75 0.56 -9.72
N GLU A 73 12.90 -0.05 -9.41
CA GLU A 73 13.08 -1.52 -9.44
C GLU A 73 12.12 -2.29 -8.51
N GLY A 74 11.52 -1.59 -7.54
CA GLY A 74 10.56 -2.18 -6.61
C GLY A 74 9.09 -2.09 -7.03
N PHE A 75 8.77 -1.54 -8.20
CA PHE A 75 7.40 -1.45 -8.69
C PHE A 75 6.88 -2.81 -9.16
N SER A 76 5.70 -3.20 -8.70
CA SER A 76 5.13 -4.54 -8.97
C SER A 76 3.60 -4.57 -9.01
N ILE A 77 2.95 -3.43 -9.20
CA ILE A 77 1.49 -3.33 -9.20
C ILE A 77 0.91 -3.64 -10.59
N ASP A 78 -0.07 -4.54 -10.63
CA ASP A 78 -0.99 -4.67 -11.76
C ASP A 78 -2.00 -3.51 -11.78
N PHE A 79 -2.12 -2.82 -12.92
CA PHE A 79 -2.92 -1.60 -13.04
C PHE A 79 -4.43 -1.85 -12.96
N ASP A 80 -4.92 -2.97 -13.51
CA ASP A 80 -6.35 -3.27 -13.51
C ASP A 80 -6.79 -3.70 -12.09
N GLU A 81 -6.01 -4.56 -11.43
CA GLU A 81 -6.27 -4.96 -10.04
C GLU A 81 -6.17 -3.76 -9.09
N GLU A 82 -5.22 -2.84 -9.29
CA GLU A 82 -5.10 -1.63 -8.48
C GLU A 82 -6.28 -0.68 -8.66
N TYR A 83 -6.68 -0.45 -9.91
CA TYR A 83 -7.79 0.44 -10.21
C TYR A 83 -9.07 -0.04 -9.51
N GLU A 84 -9.38 -1.33 -9.64
CA GLU A 84 -10.53 -1.95 -8.98
C GLU A 84 -10.40 -1.89 -7.45
N PHE A 85 -9.23 -2.21 -6.91
CA PHE A 85 -8.99 -2.19 -5.46
C PHE A 85 -9.22 -0.80 -4.84
N VAL A 86 -8.66 0.25 -5.45
CA VAL A 86 -8.82 1.64 -4.98
C VAL A 86 -10.26 2.09 -5.11
N SER A 87 -10.91 1.81 -6.24
CA SER A 87 -12.31 2.16 -6.46
C SER A 87 -13.22 1.54 -5.39
N ASN A 88 -13.07 0.24 -5.15
CA ASN A 88 -13.83 -0.49 -4.14
C ASN A 88 -13.57 0.04 -2.72
N TYR A 89 -12.34 0.45 -2.41
CA TYR A 89 -12.03 1.05 -1.12
C TYR A 89 -12.71 2.40 -0.93
N LEU A 90 -12.66 3.28 -1.93
CA LEU A 90 -13.33 4.59 -1.90
C LEU A 90 -14.85 4.44 -1.75
N ASP A 91 -15.47 3.51 -2.48
CA ASP A 91 -16.90 3.20 -2.36
C ASP A 91 -17.26 2.78 -0.94
N SER A 92 -16.41 1.96 -0.30
CA SER A 92 -16.65 1.53 1.08
C SER A 92 -16.62 2.68 2.10
N LEU A 93 -15.76 3.69 1.87
CA LEU A 93 -15.70 4.88 2.72
C LEU A 93 -16.91 5.79 2.52
N GLU A 94 -17.37 5.92 1.28
CA GLU A 94 -18.54 6.73 0.91
C GLU A 94 -19.84 6.12 1.45
N ASN A 95 -20.00 4.80 1.29
CA ASN A 95 -21.19 4.08 1.75
C ASN A 95 -21.26 3.94 3.28
N SER A 96 -20.12 3.94 3.99
CA SER A 96 -20.12 3.84 5.45
C SER A 96 -20.44 5.15 6.16
N GLY A 97 -20.38 6.30 5.46
CA GLY A 97 -20.54 7.61 6.09
C GLY A 97 -19.46 7.93 7.14
N SER A 98 -18.32 7.22 7.09
CA SER A 98 -17.23 7.33 8.07
C SER A 98 -16.43 8.64 7.95
N PHE A 99 -16.51 9.30 6.80
CA PHE A 99 -15.86 10.58 6.53
C PHE A 99 -16.92 11.68 6.45
N LYS A 100 -16.88 12.63 7.40
CA LYS A 100 -17.75 13.81 7.43
C LYS A 100 -16.91 15.07 7.55
N SER A 101 -17.22 16.07 6.76
CA SER A 101 -16.58 17.38 6.81
C SER A 101 -17.50 18.37 7.52
N TYR A 102 -16.93 19.31 8.26
CA TYR A 102 -17.71 20.39 8.87
C TYR A 102 -18.15 21.46 7.85
N ASN A 103 -17.54 21.51 6.67
CA ASN A 103 -17.72 22.58 5.68
C ASN A 103 -17.79 22.08 4.23
N ASP A 104 -18.34 20.88 4.00
CA ASP A 104 -18.52 20.26 2.68
C ASP A 104 -17.23 20.12 1.83
N ASN A 105 -16.06 20.34 2.42
CA ASN A 105 -14.79 20.16 1.74
C ASN A 105 -14.60 18.72 1.24
N SER A 106 -13.98 18.61 0.07
CA SER A 106 -13.47 17.35 -0.46
C SER A 106 -12.53 16.68 0.56
N LEU A 107 -12.92 15.49 1.03
CA LEU A 107 -12.13 14.68 1.98
C LEU A 107 -11.17 13.72 1.26
N ILE A 108 -10.80 14.00 0.01
CA ILE A 108 -9.96 13.13 -0.84
C ILE A 108 -8.67 12.72 -0.12
N LEU A 109 -7.89 13.70 0.36
CA LEU A 109 -6.61 13.41 1.00
C LEU A 109 -6.80 12.56 2.25
N ALA A 110 -7.85 12.83 3.04
CA ALA A 110 -8.14 12.05 4.23
C ALA A 110 -8.52 10.60 3.89
N LYS A 111 -9.35 10.39 2.86
CA LYS A 111 -9.71 9.05 2.36
C LYS A 111 -8.49 8.29 1.83
N CYS A 112 -7.63 8.93 1.04
CA CYS A 112 -6.44 8.30 0.48
C CYS A 112 -5.35 8.06 1.53
N LEU A 113 -5.20 8.91 2.54
CA LEU A 113 -4.35 8.64 3.70
C LEU A 113 -4.88 7.48 4.54
N ALA A 114 -6.20 7.36 4.68
CA ALA A 114 -6.79 6.20 5.34
C ALA A 114 -6.52 4.90 4.57
N LEU A 115 -6.60 4.93 3.23
CA LEU A 115 -6.16 3.81 2.40
C LEU A 115 -4.68 3.50 2.59
N TYR A 116 -3.81 4.51 2.51
CA TYR A 116 -2.36 4.38 2.66
C TYR A 116 -1.96 3.69 3.98
N ASN A 117 -2.65 4.01 5.07
CA ASN A 117 -2.39 3.44 6.38
C ASN A 117 -3.19 2.14 6.65
N SER A 118 -3.96 1.64 5.69
CA SER A 118 -4.82 0.48 5.92
C SER A 118 -4.06 -0.85 5.84
N GLU A 119 -4.44 -1.80 6.70
CA GLU A 119 -4.01 -3.19 6.60
C GLU A 119 -4.47 -3.86 5.30
N LYS A 120 -5.59 -3.40 4.72
CA LYS A 120 -6.06 -3.86 3.42
C LYS A 120 -5.04 -3.56 2.32
N LEU A 121 -4.50 -2.35 2.29
CA LEU A 121 -3.46 -1.96 1.34
C LEU A 121 -2.17 -2.76 1.56
N ASN A 122 -1.74 -2.93 2.81
CA ASN A 122 -0.55 -3.71 3.12
C ASN A 122 -0.66 -5.15 2.59
N ARG A 123 -1.84 -5.78 2.75
CA ARG A 123 -2.09 -7.13 2.21
C ARG A 123 -2.12 -7.15 0.68
N PHE A 124 -2.78 -6.16 0.07
CA PHE A 124 -2.83 -6.03 -1.39
C PHE A 124 -1.43 -5.91 -1.98
N VAL A 125 -0.61 -4.97 -1.48
CA VAL A 125 0.76 -4.75 -1.99
C VAL A 125 1.64 -5.99 -1.83
N ARG A 126 1.57 -6.69 -0.70
CA ARG A 126 2.34 -7.93 -0.50
C ARG A 126 1.94 -9.01 -1.51
N LYS A 127 0.64 -9.19 -1.75
CA LYS A 127 0.14 -10.11 -2.79
C LYS A 127 0.71 -9.76 -4.17
N GLN A 128 0.72 -8.47 -4.53
CA GLN A 128 1.24 -8.01 -5.83
C GLN A 128 2.75 -8.29 -5.98
N ILE A 129 3.54 -8.01 -4.93
CA ILE A 129 4.98 -8.31 -4.91
C ILE A 129 5.21 -9.82 -5.06
N ASP A 130 4.54 -10.65 -4.26
CA ASP A 130 4.70 -12.11 -4.28
C ASP A 130 4.35 -12.71 -5.66
N LEU A 131 3.29 -12.20 -6.31
CA LEU A 131 2.91 -12.63 -7.66
C LEU A 131 3.94 -12.24 -8.70
N ASN A 132 4.51 -11.04 -8.62
CA ASN A 132 5.50 -10.56 -9.59
C ASN A 132 6.82 -11.32 -9.46
N ASP A 133 7.26 -11.59 -8.22
CA ASP A 133 8.49 -12.33 -7.94
C ASP A 133 8.36 -13.82 -8.34
N ALA A 134 7.15 -14.38 -8.42
CA ALA A 134 6.91 -15.75 -8.87
C ALA A 134 6.97 -15.96 -10.41
N ILE A 135 6.89 -14.88 -11.19
CA ILE A 135 6.89 -14.91 -12.67
C ILE A 135 8.32 -14.68 -13.22
N LYS A 136 9.23 -14.12 -12.41
CA LYS A 136 10.64 -13.88 -12.76
C LYS A 136 11.50 -15.14 -12.60
#